data_AF-A0A938X905-F1
#
_entry.id   AF-A0A938X905-F1
#
_cell.length_a   1.000
_cell.length_b   1.000
_cell.length_c   1.000
_cell.angle_alpha   90.00
_cell.angle_beta   90.00
_cell.angle_gamma   90.00
#
_symmetry.space_group_name_H-M   'P 1'
#
loop_
_entity.id
_entity.type
_entity.pdbx_description
1 polymer ?
#
loop_
_entity_poly.entity_id
_entity_poly.type
_entity_poly.pdbx_seq_one_letter_code
_entity_poly.pdbx_strand_id
1 'polypeptide(L)'
;MKKAISLFLILCISTVLLSACSPPIPTSDQYVEGYDLQNMFGNAPEFRMCASDDSYYYLAPTGTIYIIDKQTLNCVPFCSKPNCKHDNAQ
;
A
#
# COMPACT_ATOMS: atom_id res chain seq x y z
N MET A 1 6.46 -49.01 3.25
CA MET A 1 5.08 -48.66 2.85
C MET A 1 4.27 -48.00 3.98
N LYS A 2 4.12 -48.62 5.16
CA LYS A 2 3.35 -48.06 6.29
C LYS A 2 3.78 -46.64 6.72
N LYS A 3 5.10 -46.39 6.77
CA LYS A 3 5.67 -45.07 7.10
C LYS A 3 5.36 -44.00 6.05
N ALA A 4 5.38 -44.36 4.76
CA ALA A 4 5.05 -43.45 3.67
C ALA A 4 3.55 -43.12 3.64
N ILE A 5 2.69 -44.10 3.90
CA ILE A 5 1.23 -43.91 4.04
C ILE A 5 0.92 -42.98 5.23
N SER A 6 1.59 -43.20 6.36
CA SER A 6 1.43 -42.34 7.55
C SER A 6 1.84 -40.88 7.28
N LEU A 7 2.92 -40.66 6.52
CA LEU A 7 3.41 -39.32 6.19
C LEU A 7 2.46 -38.59 5.23
N PHE A 8 1.92 -39.32 4.26
CA PHE A 8 0.91 -38.80 3.33
C PHE A 8 -0.38 -38.41 4.05
N LEU A 9 -0.84 -39.21 5.02
CA LEU A 9 -2.02 -38.88 5.83
C LEU A 9 -1.81 -37.63 6.68
N ILE A 10 -0.64 -37.47 7.31
CA ILE A 10 -0.31 -36.26 8.08
C ILE A 10 -0.32 -35.03 7.18
N LEU A 11 0.24 -35.13 5.97
CA LEU A 11 0.22 -34.05 4.99
C LEU A 11 -1.22 -33.66 4.59
N CYS A 12 -2.07 -34.65 4.27
CA CYS A 12 -3.47 -34.40 3.92
C CYS A 12 -4.23 -33.70 5.07
N ILE A 13 -4.08 -34.20 6.30
CA ILE A 13 -4.73 -33.62 7.48
C ILE A 13 -4.26 -32.17 7.70
N SER A 14 -2.96 -31.91 7.55
CA SER A 14 -2.41 -30.55 7.70
C SER A 14 -2.98 -29.57 6.67
N THR A 15 -3.17 -30.00 5.42
CA THR A 15 -3.76 -29.14 4.36
C THR A 15 -5.23 -28.81 4.60
N VAL A 16 -6.01 -29.73 5.19
CA VAL A 16 -7.41 -29.49 5.55
C VAL A 16 -7.52 -28.54 6.74
N LEU A 17 -6.65 -28.70 7.74
CA LEU A 17 -6.64 -27.83 8.92
C LEU A 17 -6.21 -26.39 8.59
N LEU A 18 -5.30 -26.21 7.62
CA LEU A 18 -4.81 -24.89 7.20
C LEU A 18 -5.81 -24.11 6.33
N SER A 19 -6.72 -24.79 5.62
CA SER A 19 -7.70 -24.15 4.72
C SER A 19 -8.99 -23.71 5.43
N ALA A 20 -9.20 -24.12 6.68
CA ALA A 20 -10.43 -23.84 7.43
C ALA A 20 -10.49 -22.44 8.09
N CYS A 21 -9.41 -21.66 8.08
CA CYS A 21 -9.36 -20.33 8.70
C CYS A 21 -9.63 -19.15 7.76
N SER A 22 -9.97 -19.40 6.49
CA SER A 22 -10.30 -18.30 5.59
C SER A 22 -11.71 -17.79 5.87
N PRO A 23 -11.89 -16.49 6.16
CA PRO A 23 -13.23 -15.92 6.24
C PRO A 23 -13.96 -16.10 4.90
N PRO A 24 -15.30 -16.21 4.90
CA PRO A 24 -16.07 -16.32 3.67
C PRO A 24 -15.79 -15.10 2.79
N ILE A 25 -15.50 -15.35 1.50
CA ILE A 25 -15.32 -14.28 0.53
C ILE A 25 -16.70 -13.67 0.24
N PRO A 26 -16.90 -12.36 0.46
CA PRO A 26 -18.13 -11.70 0.06
C PRO A 26 -18.29 -11.78 -1.46
N THR A 27 -19.42 -12.30 -1.93
CA THR A 27 -19.74 -12.43 -3.38
C THR A 27 -20.86 -11.48 -3.82
N SER A 28 -21.33 -10.64 -2.90
CA SER A 28 -22.37 -9.65 -3.14
C SER A 28 -21.78 -8.37 -3.73
N ASP A 29 -22.52 -7.68 -4.58
CA ASP A 29 -22.18 -6.34 -5.10
C ASP A 29 -22.40 -5.22 -4.07
N GLN A 30 -22.51 -5.56 -2.79
CA GLN A 30 -22.75 -4.60 -1.71
C GLN A 30 -21.42 -4.27 -1.05
N TYR A 31 -21.23 -3.00 -0.70
CA TYR A 31 -20.00 -2.55 -0.07
C TYR A 31 -19.74 -3.27 1.26
N VAL A 32 -18.54 -3.85 1.41
CA VAL A 32 -18.05 -4.47 2.63
C VAL A 32 -16.85 -3.69 3.16
N GLU A 33 -17.07 -2.99 4.27
CA GLU A 33 -16.03 -2.23 4.98
C GLU A 33 -14.84 -3.14 5.35
N GLY A 34 -13.61 -2.68 5.08
CA GLY A 34 -12.38 -3.42 5.33
C GLY A 34 -11.97 -4.45 4.27
N TYR A 35 -12.91 -5.01 3.48
CA TYR A 35 -12.61 -5.91 2.36
C TYR A 35 -12.47 -5.15 1.04
N ASP A 36 -13.48 -4.34 0.70
CA ASP A 36 -13.51 -3.60 -0.57
C ASP A 36 -12.47 -2.49 -0.61
N LEU A 37 -12.18 -1.90 0.56
CA LEU A 37 -11.16 -0.87 0.70
C LEU A 37 -9.79 -1.42 0.28
N GLN A 38 -9.46 -2.65 0.72
CA GLN A 38 -8.18 -3.29 0.44
C GLN A 38 -8.03 -3.65 -1.05
N ASN A 39 -9.14 -4.04 -1.70
CA ASN A 39 -9.17 -4.30 -3.14
C ASN A 39 -9.10 -3.01 -3.99
N MET A 40 -9.67 -1.91 -3.50
CA MET A 40 -9.50 -0.58 -4.12
C MET A 40 -8.05 -0.08 -4.03
N PHE A 41 -7.39 -0.24 -2.88
CA PHE A 41 -6.01 0.24 -2.71
C PHE A 41 -4.96 -0.63 -3.40
N GLY A 42 -5.26 -1.88 -3.73
CA GLY A 42 -4.38 -2.74 -4.54
C GLY A 42 -4.26 -2.31 -6.00
N ASN A 43 -5.23 -1.54 -6.52
CA ASN A 43 -5.29 -1.12 -7.93
C ASN A 43 -5.39 0.40 -8.14
N ALA A 44 -5.62 1.18 -7.09
CA ALA A 44 -5.52 2.63 -7.19
C ALA A 44 -4.03 2.99 -7.36
N PRO A 45 -3.67 3.87 -8.31
CA PRO A 45 -2.35 4.48 -8.32
C PRO A 45 -2.17 5.10 -6.94
N GLU A 46 -1.29 4.47 -6.16
CA GLU A 46 -1.09 4.73 -4.75
C GLU A 46 -1.12 6.23 -4.51
N PHE A 47 -2.00 6.69 -3.62
CA PHE A 47 -1.89 8.01 -3.03
C PHE A 47 -0.60 8.01 -2.21
N ARG A 48 0.55 8.17 -2.88
CA ARG A 48 1.88 8.24 -2.27
C ARG A 48 2.06 9.63 -1.69
N MET A 49 1.14 9.99 -0.80
CA MET A 49 1.06 11.26 -0.16
C MET A 49 1.36 11.11 1.32
N CYS A 50 2.17 12.00 1.85
CA CYS A 50 2.46 12.09 3.28
C CYS A 50 2.22 13.54 3.73
N ALA A 51 1.48 13.73 4.81
CA ALA A 51 1.28 15.06 5.38
C ALA A 51 2.35 15.34 6.44
N SER A 52 2.88 16.57 6.44
CA SER A 52 3.58 17.17 7.58
C SER A 52 2.70 18.25 8.19
N ASP A 53 3.23 19.07 9.11
CA ASP A 53 2.48 20.18 9.69
C ASP A 53 2.13 21.23 8.62
N ASP A 54 3.10 21.62 7.78
CA ASP A 54 2.97 22.76 6.86
C ASP A 54 2.82 22.36 5.38
N SER A 55 3.08 21.10 5.02
CA SER A 55 3.09 20.67 3.61
C SER A 55 2.58 19.24 3.39
N TYR A 56 2.26 18.92 2.14
CA TYR A 56 2.10 17.55 1.65
C TYR A 56 3.29 17.15 0.79
N TYR A 57 3.81 15.95 1.01
CA TYR A 57 4.75 15.29 0.12
C TYR A 57 3.98 14.38 -0.82
N TYR A 58 4.30 14.42 -2.11
CA TYR A 58 3.73 13.53 -3.12
C TYR A 58 4.82 12.85 -3.93
N LEU A 59 4.86 11.52 -3.96
CA LEU A 59 5.74 10.75 -4.83
C LEU A 59 5.03 10.45 -6.14
N ALA A 60 5.42 11.16 -7.19
CA ALA A 60 4.89 10.97 -8.53
C ALA A 60 5.26 9.59 -9.11
N PRO A 61 4.49 9.07 -10.10
CA PRO A 61 4.82 7.84 -10.80
C PRO A 61 6.22 7.83 -11.44
N THR A 62 6.76 9.02 -11.76
CA THR A 62 8.13 9.20 -12.28
C THR A 62 9.22 8.95 -11.24
N GLY A 63 8.86 8.75 -9.97
CA GLY A 63 9.81 8.66 -8.85
C GLY A 63 10.22 10.02 -8.27
N THR A 64 9.70 11.13 -8.81
CA THR A 64 9.98 12.48 -8.31
C THR A 64 9.11 12.79 -7.10
N ILE A 65 9.72 13.31 -6.03
CA ILE A 65 8.98 13.82 -4.86
C ILE A 65 8.66 15.29 -5.10
N TYR A 66 7.43 15.69 -4.81
CA TYR A 66 6.96 17.07 -4.80
C TYR A 66 6.57 17.49 -3.38
N ILE A 67 6.79 18.76 -3.07
CA ILE A 67 6.30 19.42 -1.85
C ILE A 67 5.16 20.35 -2.26
N ILE A 68 4.03 20.24 -1.58
CA ILE A 68 2.86 21.09 -1.75
C ILE A 68 2.66 21.85 -0.44
N ASP A 69 2.87 23.16 -0.45
CA ASP A 69 2.64 24.01 0.70
C ASP A 69 1.13 24.09 1.03
N LYS A 70 0.74 23.91 2.30
CA LYS A 70 -0.69 23.86 2.67
C LYS A 70 -1.40 25.20 2.60
N GLN A 71 -0.70 26.32 2.76
CA GLN A 71 -1.29 27.65 2.82
C GLN A 71 -1.49 28.21 1.41
N THR A 72 -0.46 28.08 0.58
CA THR A 72 -0.36 28.66 -0.76
C THR A 72 -0.74 27.69 -1.86
N LEU A 73 -0.76 26.38 -1.58
CA LEU A 73 -0.95 25.30 -2.56
C LEU A 73 0.13 25.26 -3.66
N ASN A 74 1.24 25.96 -3.47
CA ASN A 74 2.37 25.91 -4.38
C ASN A 74 3.01 24.52 -4.36
N CYS A 75 3.16 23.92 -5.55
CA CYS A 75 3.74 22.60 -5.74
C CYS A 75 5.10 22.73 -6.44
N VAL A 76 6.16 22.28 -5.77
CA VAL A 76 7.54 22.33 -6.29
C VAL A 76 8.23 20.98 -6.15
N PRO A 77 9.17 20.62 -7.03
CA PRO A 77 9.97 19.42 -6.86
C PRO A 77 10.81 19.51 -5.58
N PHE A 78 10.86 18.42 -4.82
CA PHE A 78 11.68 18.30 -3.63
C PHE A 78 13.16 18.39 -4.00
N CYS A 79 13.89 19.31 -3.36
CA CYS A 79 15.33 19.41 -3.54
C CYS A 79 16.07 18.74 -2.39
N SER A 80 16.85 17.72 -2.70
CA SER A 80 17.69 17.00 -1.73
C SER A 80 19.07 17.63 -1.52
N LYS A 81 19.37 18.77 -2.17
CA LYS A 81 20.68 19.42 -2.05
C LYS A 81 20.72 20.30 -0.79
N PRO A 82 21.57 19.99 0.20
CA PRO A 82 21.64 20.75 1.46
C PRO A 82 22.06 22.21 1.27
N ASN A 83 22.72 22.53 0.15
CA ASN A 83 23.20 23.88 -0.17
C ASN A 83 22.41 24.55 -1.31
N CYS A 84 21.18 24.12 -1.56
CA CYS A 84 20.37 24.75 -2.60
C CYS A 84 19.91 26.15 -2.15
N LYS A 85 20.06 27.16 -3.02
CA LYS A 85 19.52 28.50 -2.79
C LYS A 85 18.24 28.67 -3.60
N HIS A 86 17.11 28.26 -3.05
CA HIS A 86 15.81 28.48 -3.70
C HIS A 86 15.31 29.92 -3.60
N ASP A 87 15.81 30.68 -2.62
CA ASP A 87 15.38 32.06 -2.36
C ASP A 87 16.12 33.09 -3.21
N ASN A 88 17.08 32.66 -4.02
CA ASN A 88 17.84 33.52 -4.90
C ASN A 88 17.28 33.44 -6.32
N ALA A 89 16.10 34.03 -6.54
CA ALA A 89 15.73 34.45 -7.87
C ALA A 89 16.76 35.51 -8.33
N GLN A 90 17.52 35.19 -9.38
CA GLN A 90 18.22 36.20 -10.18
C GLN A 90 17.23 36.85 -11.14
#